data_AF-A0AB37L3P3-F1
#
_entry.id   AF-A0AB37L3P3-F1
#
_cell.length_a   1.000
_cell.length_b   1.000
_cell.length_c   1.000
_cell.angle_alpha   90.00
_cell.angle_beta   90.00
_cell.angle_gamma   90.00
#
_symmetry.space_group_name_H-M   'P 1'
#
loop_
_entity.id
_entity.type
_entity.pdbx_description
1 polymer ?
#
loop_
_entity_poly.entity_id
_entity_poly.type
_entity_poly.pdbx_seq_one_letter_code
_entity_poly.pdbx_strand_id
1 'polypeptide(L)'
;MRTRQLIDTNMPMFMNDTENLTAAQTAMLRAVADGEYRFNSIPVVRKYELGSAQTITRNKRMLTKRDFIEKEGNKYAFSDPIFELWFRREYC
;
A
#
# COMPACT_ATOMS: atom_id res chain seq x y z
N MET A 1 2.66 4.16 -24.70
CA MET A 1 3.44 5.41 -24.47
C MET A 1 2.85 6.29 -23.35
N ARG A 2 1.52 6.50 -23.26
CA ARG A 2 0.91 7.44 -22.28
C ARG A 2 1.12 7.11 -20.79
N THR A 3 0.98 5.85 -20.35
CA THR A 3 1.01 5.49 -18.92
C THR A 3 2.41 5.60 -18.29
N ARG A 4 3.45 5.32 -19.08
CA ARG A 4 4.85 5.38 -18.62
C ARG A 4 5.28 6.82 -18.33
N GLN A 5 4.90 7.76 -19.20
CA GLN A 5 5.16 9.18 -19.01
C GLN A 5 4.42 9.76 -17.79
N LEU A 6 3.20 9.28 -17.49
CA LEU A 6 2.45 9.70 -16.30
C LEU A 6 3.13 9.22 -15.01
N ILE A 7 3.62 7.97 -14.99
CA ILE A 7 4.39 7.44 -13.86
C ILE A 7 5.67 8.26 -13.67
N ASP A 8 6.43 8.51 -14.74
CA ASP A 8 7.71 9.23 -14.66
C ASP A 8 7.52 10.69 -14.20
N THR A 9 6.40 11.32 -14.56
CA THR A 9 6.07 12.70 -14.15
C THR A 9 5.69 12.78 -12.66
N ASN A 10 4.95 11.80 -12.15
CA ASN A 10 4.50 11.76 -10.76
C ASN A 10 5.50 11.09 -9.81
N MET A 11 6.55 10.44 -10.34
CA MET A 11 7.55 9.69 -9.59
C MET A 11 8.18 10.47 -8.44
N PRO A 12 8.58 11.76 -8.57
CA PRO A 12 9.17 12.50 -7.46
C PRO A 12 8.20 12.66 -6.27
N MET A 13 6.91 12.87 -6.55
CA MET A 13 5.87 12.97 -5.52
C MET A 13 5.69 11.62 -4.82
N PHE A 14 5.57 10.53 -5.59
CA PHE A 14 5.42 9.18 -5.04
C PHE A 14 6.61 8.74 -4.18
N MET A 15 7.83 9.07 -4.60
CA MET A 15 9.04 8.84 -3.81
C MET A 15 9.00 9.59 -2.48
N ASN A 16 8.73 10.90 -2.51
CA ASN A 16 8.63 11.71 -1.28
C ASN A 16 7.55 11.18 -0.31
N ASP A 17 6.41 10.73 -0.84
CA ASP A 17 5.32 10.19 -0.04
C ASP A 17 5.68 8.84 0.59
N THR A 18 6.45 8.01 -0.12
CA THR A 18 6.88 6.68 0.35
C THR A 18 8.13 6.70 1.23
N GLU A 19 9.02 7.70 1.12
CA GLU A 19 10.22 7.83 1.95
C GLU A 19 9.91 7.86 3.45
N ASN A 20 8.73 8.39 3.81
CA ASN A 20 8.28 8.50 5.20
C ASN A 20 7.48 7.28 5.69
N LEU A 21 7.31 6.24 4.86
CA LEU A 21 6.63 5.02 5.26
C LEU A 21 7.56 4.11 6.06
N THR A 22 7.04 3.56 7.15
CA THR A 22 7.75 2.52 7.89
C THR A 22 7.69 1.19 7.14
N ALA A 23 8.63 0.28 7.44
CA ALA A 23 8.63 -1.06 6.85
C ALA A 23 7.28 -1.79 7.01
N ALA A 24 6.61 -1.64 8.16
CA ALA A 24 5.28 -2.23 8.40
C ALA A 24 4.16 -1.59 7.56
N GLN A 25 4.30 -0.31 7.17
CA GLN A 25 3.36 0.37 6.29
C GLN A 25 3.57 -0.04 4.84
N THR A 26 4.81 -0.08 4.38
CA THR A 26 5.18 -0.60 3.05
C THR A 26 4.77 -2.06 2.90
N ALA A 27 5.01 -2.90 3.92
CA ALA A 27 4.53 -4.27 3.98
C ALA A 27 3.01 -4.39 3.80
N MET A 28 2.26 -3.50 4.45
CA MET A 28 0.81 -3.48 4.33
C MET A 28 0.35 -3.07 2.92
N LEU A 29 1.01 -2.12 2.27
CA LEU A 29 0.73 -1.75 0.88
C LEU A 29 1.02 -2.91 -0.09
N ARG A 30 2.07 -3.71 0.13
CA ARG A 30 2.32 -4.94 -0.65
C ARG A 30 1.19 -5.96 -0.49
N ALA A 31 0.67 -6.12 0.72
CA ALA A 31 -0.48 -7.00 0.95
C ALA A 31 -1.75 -6.50 0.22
N VAL A 32 -1.98 -5.18 0.22
CA VAL A 32 -3.08 -4.55 -0.54
C VAL A 32 -2.91 -4.77 -2.04
N ALA A 33 -1.68 -4.60 -2.57
CA ALA A 33 -1.38 -4.87 -3.97
C ALA A 33 -1.69 -6.33 -4.33
N ASP A 34 -1.39 -7.29 -3.49
CA ASP A 34 -1.74 -8.68 -3.77
C ASP A 34 -3.24 -9.01 -3.57
N GLY A 35 -4.07 -8.01 -3.26
CA GLY A 35 -5.52 -8.16 -3.10
C GLY A 35 -5.94 -8.80 -1.78
N GLU A 36 -5.06 -8.82 -0.78
CA GLU A 36 -5.35 -9.38 0.53
C GLU A 36 -6.43 -8.57 1.25
N TYR A 37 -7.38 -9.29 1.85
CA TYR A 37 -8.49 -8.67 2.59
C TYR A 37 -8.54 -9.11 4.05
N ARG A 38 -7.89 -10.23 4.39
CA ARG A 38 -7.79 -10.78 5.75
C ARG A 38 -6.42 -10.52 6.37
N PHE A 39 -6.08 -9.24 6.55
CA PHE A 39 -4.77 -8.82 7.08
C PHE A 39 -4.38 -9.44 8.44
N ASN A 40 -5.36 -9.79 9.29
CA ASN A 40 -5.08 -10.42 10.59
C ASN A 40 -4.94 -11.94 10.52
N SER A 41 -5.11 -12.56 9.35
CA SER A 41 -4.95 -14.01 9.23
C SER A 41 -3.47 -14.38 9.36
N ILE A 42 -3.20 -15.46 10.09
CA ILE A 42 -1.84 -15.99 10.29
C ILE A 42 -1.04 -16.10 8.98
N PRO A 43 -1.58 -16.66 7.86
CA PRO A 43 -0.82 -16.74 6.62
C PRO A 43 -0.43 -15.37 6.06
N VAL A 44 -1.34 -14.38 6.09
CA VAL A 44 -1.08 -13.03 5.57
C VAL A 44 -0.10 -12.27 6.47
N VAL A 45 -0.28 -12.33 7.79
CA VAL A 45 0.65 -11.70 8.75
C VAL A 45 2.06 -12.25 8.57
N ARG A 46 2.22 -13.55 8.35
CA ARG A 46 3.53 -14.18 8.13
C ARG A 46 4.11 -13.84 6.75
N LYS A 47 3.30 -13.88 5.69
CA LYS A 47 3.76 -13.60 4.32
C LYS A 47 4.32 -12.19 4.17
N TYR A 48 3.70 -11.19 4.78
CA TYR A 48 4.09 -9.78 4.63
C TYR A 48 4.72 -9.17 5.87
N GLU A 49 4.86 -9.92 6.96
CA GLU A 49 5.41 -9.43 8.23
C GLU A 49 4.62 -8.23 8.81
N LEU A 50 3.29 -8.31 8.78
CA LEU A 50 2.40 -7.18 9.16
C LEU A 50 2.44 -6.79 10.65
N GLY A 51 3.11 -7.61 11.47
CA GLY A 51 3.21 -7.41 12.92
C GLY A 51 1.91 -7.68 13.67
N SER A 52 1.69 -6.95 14.76
CA SER A 52 0.54 -7.17 15.66
C SER A 52 -0.78 -6.65 15.07
N ALA A 53 -1.91 -7.13 15.57
CA ALA A 53 -3.24 -6.63 15.20
C ALA A 53 -3.40 -5.12 15.47
N GLN A 54 -2.74 -4.59 16.50
CA GLN A 54 -2.72 -3.15 16.79
C GLN A 54 -1.94 -2.37 15.72
N THR A 55 -0.78 -2.90 15.30
CA THR A 55 0.02 -2.34 14.20
C THR A 55 -0.79 -2.29 12.90
N ILE A 56 -1.45 -3.40 12.56
CA ILE A 56 -2.32 -3.49 11.36
C ILE A 56 -3.44 -2.46 11.42
N THR A 57 -4.13 -2.34 12.56
CA THR A 57 -5.23 -1.37 12.73
C THR A 57 -4.74 0.07 12.62
N ARG A 58 -3.59 0.38 13.22
CA ARG A 58 -2.96 1.71 13.11
C ARG A 58 -2.56 2.02 11.68
N ASN A 59 -1.95 1.07 10.96
CA ASN A 59 -1.51 1.26 9.59
C ASN A 59 -2.70 1.45 8.63
N LYS A 60 -3.79 0.69 8.78
CA LYS A 60 -5.05 0.94 8.02
C LYS A 60 -5.50 2.38 8.14
N ARG A 61 -5.62 2.88 9.37
CA ARG A 61 -6.09 4.25 9.62
C ARG A 61 -5.15 5.29 9.03
N MET A 62 -3.85 5.10 9.20
CA MET A 62 -2.84 6.04 8.69
C MET A 62 -2.83 6.07 7.16
N LEU A 63 -2.78 4.90 6.52
CA LEU A 63 -2.70 4.78 5.06
C LEU A 63 -3.98 5.29 4.40
N THR A 64 -5.15 5.09 5.01
CA THR A 64 -6.39 5.71 4.54
C THR A 64 -6.44 7.21 4.79
N LYS A 65 -5.96 7.71 5.93
CA LYS A 65 -5.94 9.15 6.21
C LYS A 65 -4.99 9.93 5.28
N ARG A 66 -3.96 9.26 4.75
CA ARG A 66 -3.01 9.83 3.79
C ARG A 66 -3.34 9.48 2.33
N ASP A 67 -4.55 8.97 2.08
CA ASP A 67 -5.05 8.66 0.74
C ASP A 67 -4.19 7.67 -0.07
N PHE A 68 -3.40 6.80 0.58
CA PHE A 68 -2.71 5.70 -0.10
C PHE A 68 -3.68 4.59 -0.48
N ILE A 69 -4.62 4.29 0.41
CA ILE A 69 -5.62 3.23 0.24
C ILE A 69 -7.00 3.68 0.69
N GLU A 70 -8.02 3.22 0.00
CA GLU A 70 -9.41 3.42 0.36
C GLU A 70 -10.10 2.09 0.66
N LYS A 71 -11.24 2.16 1.36
CA LYS A 71 -12.01 0.97 1.74
C LYS A 71 -13.10 0.72 0.70
N GLU A 72 -12.96 -0.37 -0.04
CA GLU A 72 -13.95 -0.86 -0.99
C GLU A 72 -14.69 -2.07 -0.43
N GLY A 73 -15.86 -1.84 0.15
CA GLY A 73 -16.65 -2.88 0.81
C GLY A 73 -15.87 -3.56 1.94
N ASN A 74 -15.46 -4.82 1.73
CA ASN A 74 -14.69 -5.61 2.69
C ASN A 74 -13.17 -5.63 2.41
N LYS A 75 -12.71 -4.87 1.43
CA LYS A 75 -11.32 -4.82 1.00
C LYS A 75 -10.74 -3.42 1.12
N TYR A 76 -9.43 -3.33 0.96
CA TYR A 76 -8.73 -2.06 0.74
C TYR A 76 -8.14 -2.11 -0.67
N ALA A 77 -8.22 -0.98 -1.38
CA ALA A 77 -7.64 -0.78 -2.70
C ALA A 77 -6.79 0.49 -2.69
N PHE A 78 -5.88 0.65 -3.64
CA PHE A 78 -5.13 1.89 -3.78
C PHE A 78 -6.05 3.01 -4.28
N SER A 79 -5.96 4.19 -3.67
CA SER A 79 -6.78 5.33 -4.07
C SER A 79 -6.38 5.93 -5.42
N ASP A 80 -5.12 5.70 -5.85
CA ASP A 80 -4.62 6.09 -7.16
C ASP A 80 -4.06 4.85 -7.90
N PRO A 81 -4.66 4.42 -9.02
CA PRO A 81 -4.17 3.29 -9.81
C PRO A 81 -2.80 3.54 -10.45
N ILE A 82 -2.40 4.80 -10.67
CA ILE A 82 -1.05 5.13 -11.17
C ILE A 82 -0.02 4.91 -10.05
N PHE A 83 -0.35 5.31 -8.82
CA PHE A 83 0.48 5.02 -7.66
C PHE A 83 0.62 3.52 -7.43
N GLU A 84 -0.47 2.73 -7.57
CA GLU A 84 -0.39 1.27 -7.48
C GLU A 84 0.60 0.67 -8.50
N LEU A 85 0.50 1.08 -9.76
CA LEU A 85 1.38 0.59 -10.82
C LEU A 85 2.86 0.90 -10.54
N TRP A 86 3.14 2.12 -10.05
CA TRP A 86 4.48 2.51 -9.65
C TRP A 86 4.95 1.74 -8.41
N PHE A 87 4.12 1.64 -7.37
CA PHE A 87 4.46 0.97 -6.12
C PHE A 87 4.76 -0.52 -6.35
N ARG A 88 3.96 -1.20 -7.17
CA ARG A 88 4.22 -2.59 -7.55
C ARG A 88 5.57 -2.76 -8.25
N ARG A 89 5.95 -1.81 -9.11
CA ARG A 89 7.24 -1.87 -9.82
C ARG A 89 8.44 -1.73 -8.87
N GLU A 90 8.32 -0.89 -7.84
CA GLU A 90 9.44 -0.56 -6.95
C GLU A 90 9.52 -1.46 -5.71
N TYR A 91 8.39 -2.00 -5.22
CA TYR A 91 8.31 -2.67 -3.91
C TYR A 91 7.74 -4.09 -3.91
N CYS A 92 7.16 -4.58 -5.01
CA CYS A 92 6.59 -5.93 -5.12
C CYS A 92 7.45 -6.81 -6.03
#